data_AF-A0AAE4R504-F1
#
_entry.id   AF-A0AAE4R504-F1
#
_cell.length_a   1.000
_cell.length_b   1.000
_cell.length_c   1.000
_cell.angle_alpha   90.00
_cell.angle_beta   90.00
_cell.angle_gamma   90.00
#
_symmetry.space_group_name_H-M   'P 1'
#
loop_
_entity.id
_entity.type
_entity.pdbx_description
1 polymer ?
#
loop_
_entity_poly.entity_id
_entity_poly.type
_entity_poly.pdbx_seq_one_letter_code
_entity_poly.pdbx_strand_id
1 'polypeptide(L)'
;MTGHDRPFPPAPRRRRRLPWVLGGVGFVVVVGVAVAAVIFQPWLIFVDTEVDDEIPVAVTPSTSQVGQPPPVAPVLVSRGRFISHEHSTSGTVSIIEKPDGSRVLAIEDLDTTTGPDVHVWLSQAEVVEGLGGWRAAADPPHVDLGMIKGNKGNQVYEIPADVDLDAYPAVFLWCVKFSVSFGAAELTSPPAD
;
A
#
# COMPACT_ATOMS: atom_id res chain seq x y z
N MET A 1 -41.51 87.60 13.94
CA MET A 1 -40.19 86.93 14.01
C MET A 1 -40.44 85.44 14.21
N THR A 2 -40.48 84.67 13.13
CA THR A 2 -40.81 83.23 13.15
C THR A 2 -39.67 82.49 12.46
N GLY A 3 -38.77 81.92 13.26
CA GLY A 3 -37.69 81.06 12.75
C GLY A 3 -38.24 79.69 12.42
N HIS A 4 -38.05 79.24 11.17
CA HIS A 4 -38.32 77.88 10.73
C HIS A 4 -37.07 77.03 10.93
N ASP A 5 -37.06 76.17 11.94
CA ASP A 5 -36.04 75.12 12.07
C ASP A 5 -36.29 74.02 11.03
N ARG A 6 -35.31 73.80 10.15
CA ARG A 6 -35.33 72.68 9.21
C ARG A 6 -34.66 71.47 9.86
N PRO A 7 -35.28 70.28 9.87
CA PRO A 7 -34.65 69.08 10.41
C PRO A 7 -33.52 68.59 9.50
N PHE A 8 -32.39 68.22 10.11
CA PHE A 8 -31.27 67.57 9.42
C PHE A 8 -31.67 66.17 8.91
N PRO A 9 -31.17 65.73 7.74
CA PRO A 9 -31.41 64.38 7.26
C PRO A 9 -30.72 63.34 8.15
N PRO A 10 -31.32 62.15 8.37
CA PRO A 10 -30.68 61.09 9.15
C PRO A 10 -29.44 60.55 8.41
N ALA A 11 -28.38 60.27 9.15
CA ALA A 11 -27.14 59.70 8.63
C ALA A 11 -27.39 58.32 7.96
N PRO A 12 -26.68 57.98 6.86
CA PRO A 12 -26.88 56.71 6.18
C PRO A 12 -26.49 55.54 7.09
N ARG A 13 -27.46 54.64 7.35
CA ARG A 13 -27.21 53.35 8.03
C ARG A 13 -26.25 52.52 7.18
N ARG A 14 -24.98 52.44 7.59
CA ARG A 14 -23.97 51.55 7.02
C ARG A 14 -24.46 50.11 7.16
N ARG A 15 -25.06 49.55 6.11
CA ARG A 15 -25.58 48.17 6.10
C ARG A 15 -24.46 47.23 6.52
N ARG A 16 -24.67 46.48 7.61
CA ARG A 16 -23.74 45.51 8.18
C ARG A 16 -23.55 44.33 7.21
N ARG A 17 -22.78 44.51 6.13
CA ARG A 17 -22.37 43.42 5.21
C ARG A 17 -21.19 42.61 5.75
N LEU A 18 -20.49 43.15 6.75
CA LEU A 18 -19.34 42.53 7.41
C LEU A 18 -19.61 41.12 8.01
N PRO A 19 -20.73 40.84 8.71
CA PRO A 19 -21.00 39.49 9.23
C PRO A 19 -21.23 38.44 8.12
N TRP A 20 -21.80 38.83 6.98
CA TRP A 20 -22.01 37.93 5.84
C TRP A 20 -20.70 37.61 5.10
N VAL A 21 -19.79 38.59 5.00
CA VAL A 21 -18.45 38.37 4.41
C VAL A 21 -17.60 37.48 5.33
N LEU A 22 -17.62 37.72 6.66
CA LEU A 22 -16.91 36.88 7.62
C LEU A 22 -17.47 35.44 7.66
N GLY A 23 -18.78 35.27 7.57
CA GLY A 23 -19.42 33.95 7.44
C GLY A 23 -19.03 33.23 6.14
N GLY A 24 -18.96 33.97 5.02
CA GLY A 24 -18.52 33.42 3.73
C GLY A 24 -17.06 32.97 3.73
N VAL A 25 -16.15 33.77 4.30
CA VAL A 25 -14.73 33.39 4.42
C VAL A 25 -14.57 32.18 5.34
N GLY A 26 -15.27 32.16 6.48
CA GLY A 26 -15.26 31.00 7.38
C GLY A 26 -15.71 29.71 6.70
N PHE A 27 -16.79 29.77 5.91
CA PHE A 27 -17.27 28.63 5.14
C PHE A 27 -16.24 28.15 4.11
N VAL A 28 -15.62 29.06 3.35
CA VAL A 28 -14.58 28.71 2.36
C VAL A 28 -13.39 28.04 3.02
N VAL A 29 -12.95 28.54 4.18
CA VAL A 29 -11.84 27.93 4.93
C VAL A 29 -12.21 26.52 5.40
N VAL A 30 -13.40 26.33 5.98
CA VAL A 30 -13.86 25.01 6.44
C VAL A 30 -13.95 24.02 5.29
N VAL A 31 -14.51 24.43 4.15
CA VAL A 31 -14.57 23.60 2.94
C VAL A 31 -13.16 23.27 2.44
N GLY A 32 -12.26 24.25 2.40
CA GLY A 32 -10.87 24.04 1.99
C GLY A 32 -10.14 23.02 2.88
N VAL A 33 -10.31 23.13 4.20
CA VAL A 33 -9.74 22.16 5.17
C VAL A 33 -10.36 20.78 5.01
N ALA A 34 -11.67 20.69 4.81
CA ALA A 34 -12.35 19.41 4.59
C ALA A 34 -11.86 18.73 3.31
N VAL A 35 -11.73 19.48 2.20
CA VAL A 35 -11.17 18.98 0.95
C VAL A 35 -9.73 18.51 1.13
N ALA A 36 -8.89 19.29 1.82
CA ALA A 36 -7.52 18.89 2.13
C ALA A 36 -7.50 17.59 2.97
N ALA A 37 -8.32 17.49 4.02
CA ALA A 37 -8.41 16.29 4.84
C ALA A 37 -8.80 15.05 4.00
N VAL A 38 -9.72 15.19 3.04
CA VAL A 38 -10.10 14.11 2.12
C VAL A 38 -8.96 13.70 1.18
N ILE A 39 -8.13 14.64 0.73
CA ILE A 39 -6.99 14.35 -0.15
C ILE A 39 -5.82 13.69 0.60
N PHE A 40 -5.54 14.16 1.82
CA PHE A 40 -4.40 13.70 2.62
C PHE A 40 -4.72 12.49 3.52
N GLN A 41 -5.99 12.30 3.88
CA GLN A 41 -6.49 11.17 4.66
C GLN A 41 -5.68 10.87 5.95
N PRO A 42 -5.42 11.85 6.83
CA PRO A 42 -4.57 11.66 8.01
C PRO A 42 -5.09 10.62 9.02
N TRP A 43 -6.39 10.28 8.97
CA TRP A 43 -6.98 9.26 9.83
C TRP A 43 -6.52 7.83 9.50
N LEU A 44 -6.03 7.57 8.28
CA LEU A 44 -5.56 6.23 7.90
C LEU A 44 -4.37 5.76 8.75
N ILE A 45 -3.66 6.67 9.40
CA ILE A 45 -2.59 6.36 10.36
C ILE A 45 -3.12 5.52 11.55
N PHE A 46 -4.41 5.59 11.85
CA PHE A 46 -5.03 4.88 12.98
C PHE A 46 -5.91 3.71 12.57
N VAL A 47 -6.01 3.40 11.28
CA VAL A 47 -6.87 2.33 10.77
C VAL A 47 -5.99 1.15 10.41
N ASP A 48 -6.13 0.09 11.20
CA ASP A 48 -5.63 -1.24 10.87
C ASP A 48 -6.71 -2.02 10.14
N THR A 49 -6.35 -2.61 9.01
CA THR A 49 -7.15 -3.58 8.27
C THR A 49 -6.38 -4.88 8.24
N GLU A 50 -6.92 -5.87 8.96
CA GLU A 50 -6.39 -7.22 9.01
C GLU A 50 -7.13 -8.10 8.01
N VAL A 51 -6.36 -8.87 7.24
CA VAL A 51 -6.86 -9.85 6.27
C VAL A 51 -6.29 -11.21 6.67
N ASP A 52 -7.08 -12.27 6.49
CA ASP A 52 -6.64 -13.63 6.76
C ASP A 52 -7.06 -14.52 5.58
N ASP A 53 -6.33 -14.40 4.48
CA ASP A 53 -6.48 -15.30 3.34
C ASP A 53 -5.91 -16.68 3.66
N GLU A 54 -6.58 -17.74 3.20
CA GLU A 54 -6.09 -19.10 3.36
C GLU A 54 -4.83 -19.34 2.52
N ILE A 55 -3.69 -19.56 3.19
CA ILE A 55 -2.43 -19.91 2.54
C ILE A 55 -2.41 -21.43 2.26
N PRO A 56 -2.17 -21.86 1.01
CA PRO A 56 -2.06 -23.28 0.70
C PRO A 56 -0.94 -23.94 1.53
N VAL A 57 -1.25 -25.06 2.18
CA VAL A 57 -0.25 -25.83 2.92
C VAL A 57 0.71 -26.49 1.93
N ALA A 58 1.87 -25.88 1.77
CA ALA A 58 2.89 -26.32 0.82
C ALA A 58 3.90 -27.26 1.48
N VAL A 59 4.33 -28.28 0.73
CA VAL A 59 5.48 -29.13 1.08
C VAL A 59 6.76 -28.59 0.47
N THR A 60 7.90 -28.83 1.12
CA THR A 60 9.23 -28.58 0.54
C THR A 60 9.47 -29.61 -0.57
N PRO A 61 10.08 -29.20 -1.70
CA PRO A 61 10.36 -30.13 -2.79
C PRO A 61 11.37 -31.19 -2.32
N SER A 62 10.89 -32.40 -2.07
CA SER A 62 11.76 -33.58 -2.02
C SER A 62 12.29 -33.85 -3.42
N THR A 63 13.60 -34.08 -3.57
CA THR A 63 14.28 -34.34 -4.85
C THR A 63 13.42 -35.24 -5.75
N SER A 64 12.83 -34.65 -6.80
CA SER A 64 11.92 -35.36 -7.69
C SER A 64 12.71 -36.37 -8.53
N GLN A 65 12.43 -37.66 -8.33
CA GLN A 65 12.99 -38.71 -9.18
C GLN A 65 12.37 -38.64 -10.58
N VAL A 66 13.19 -38.86 -11.60
CA VAL A 66 12.77 -38.86 -13.01
C VAL A 66 11.69 -39.92 -13.22
N GLY A 67 10.47 -39.48 -13.57
CA GLY A 67 9.30 -40.34 -13.82
C GLY A 67 8.13 -40.20 -12.84
N GLN A 68 8.20 -39.29 -11.86
CA GLN A 68 7.12 -39.08 -10.90
C GLN A 68 5.97 -38.24 -11.49
N PRO A 69 4.68 -38.60 -11.24
CA PRO A 69 3.54 -37.77 -11.65
C PRO A 69 3.60 -36.38 -10.99
N PRO A 70 2.91 -35.37 -11.56
CA PRO A 70 2.88 -34.02 -11.00
C PRO A 70 2.46 -34.03 -9.52
N PRO A 71 3.00 -33.12 -8.70
CA PRO A 71 2.75 -33.10 -7.27
C PRO A 71 1.25 -32.94 -7.00
N VAL A 72 0.73 -33.83 -6.15
CA VAL A 72 -0.69 -33.87 -5.76
C VAL A 72 -1.00 -32.81 -4.68
N ALA A 73 0.03 -32.19 -4.11
CA ALA A 73 -0.05 -31.16 -3.08
C ALA A 73 0.68 -29.88 -3.53
N PRO A 74 0.33 -28.70 -2.98
CA PRO A 74 1.07 -27.47 -3.24
C PRO A 74 2.55 -27.60 -2.86
N VAL A 75 3.44 -26.95 -3.63
CA VAL A 75 4.90 -27.01 -3.46
C VAL A 75 5.44 -25.61 -3.19
N LEU A 76 6.32 -25.49 -2.19
CA LEU A 76 7.03 -24.25 -1.91
C LEU A 76 8.14 -24.05 -2.94
N VAL A 77 8.06 -22.96 -3.72
CA VAL A 77 9.02 -22.64 -4.79
C VAL A 77 10.15 -21.78 -4.26
N SER A 78 9.82 -20.72 -3.52
CA SER A 78 10.78 -19.81 -2.90
C SER A 78 10.16 -19.11 -1.70
N ARG A 79 11.02 -18.58 -0.83
CA ARG A 79 10.61 -17.88 0.40
C ARG A 79 11.57 -16.75 0.74
N GLY A 80 11.05 -15.73 1.40
CA GLY A 80 11.80 -14.58 1.91
C GLY A 80 11.16 -14.01 3.17
N ARG A 81 11.91 -13.19 3.91
CA ARG A 81 11.36 -12.39 5.02
C ARG A 81 11.50 -10.93 4.68
N PHE A 82 10.48 -10.15 5.04
CA PHE A 82 10.54 -8.71 4.86
C PHE A 82 11.61 -8.07 5.75
N ILE A 83 12.41 -7.21 5.15
CA ILE A 83 13.13 -6.14 5.82
C ILE A 83 12.32 -4.86 5.76
N SER A 84 12.53 -3.98 6.73
CA SER A 84 11.89 -2.66 6.78
C SER A 84 12.59 -1.67 5.85
N HIS A 85 11.81 -0.82 5.19
CA HIS A 85 12.29 0.33 4.42
C HIS A 85 11.73 1.63 5.02
N GLU A 86 10.88 2.37 4.30
CA GLU A 86 10.32 3.64 4.80
C GLU A 86 9.49 3.42 6.07
N HIS A 87 8.82 2.28 6.15
CA HIS A 87 7.96 1.91 7.26
C HIS A 87 8.46 0.63 7.91
N SER A 88 8.24 0.52 9.23
CA SER A 88 8.41 -0.76 9.91
C SER A 88 7.54 -1.79 9.23
N THR A 89 8.15 -2.86 8.75
CA THR A 89 7.48 -3.92 7.99
C THR A 89 8.07 -5.25 8.40
N SER A 90 7.20 -6.20 8.73
CA SER A 90 7.52 -7.60 8.96
C SER A 90 6.54 -8.52 8.26
N GLY A 91 6.91 -9.79 8.17
CA GLY A 91 6.13 -10.84 7.54
C GLY A 91 7.02 -11.76 6.72
N THR A 92 6.44 -12.85 6.25
CA THR A 92 7.12 -13.84 5.43
C THR A 92 6.44 -13.90 4.08
N VAL A 93 7.22 -13.90 2.99
CA VAL A 93 6.70 -14.07 1.64
C VAL A 93 7.09 -15.43 1.13
N SER A 94 6.16 -16.11 0.46
CA SER A 94 6.40 -17.39 -0.19
C SER A 94 5.77 -17.42 -1.57
N ILE A 95 6.45 -18.06 -2.53
CA ILE A 95 5.85 -18.44 -3.79
C ILE A 95 5.49 -19.92 -3.71
N ILE A 96 4.23 -20.22 -3.99
CA ILE A 96 3.68 -21.57 -3.91
C ILE A 96 3.11 -21.94 -5.28
N GLU A 97 3.50 -23.11 -5.77
CA GLU A 97 2.89 -23.73 -6.94
C GLU A 97 1.79 -24.70 -6.50
N LYS A 98 0.58 -24.53 -7.05
CA LYS A 98 -0.58 -25.39 -6.81
C LYS A 98 -0.51 -26.65 -7.69
N PRO A 99 -1.23 -27.72 -7.36
CA PRO A 99 -1.26 -28.95 -8.16
C PRO A 99 -1.73 -28.78 -9.62
N ASP A 100 -2.47 -27.71 -9.91
CA ASP A 100 -2.93 -27.37 -11.27
C ASP A 100 -1.87 -26.58 -12.08
N GLY A 101 -0.69 -26.34 -11.51
CA GLY A 101 0.41 -25.58 -12.10
C GLY A 101 0.27 -24.07 -11.95
N SER A 102 -0.83 -23.57 -11.38
CA SER A 102 -0.97 -22.14 -11.08
C SER A 102 -0.10 -21.76 -9.88
N ARG A 103 0.36 -20.51 -9.84
CA ARG A 103 1.31 -20.03 -8.83
C ARG A 103 0.73 -18.85 -8.09
N VAL A 104 0.97 -18.81 -6.79
CA VAL A 104 0.55 -17.70 -5.93
C VAL A 104 1.74 -17.17 -5.12
N LEU A 105 1.71 -15.87 -4.86
CA LEU A 105 2.52 -15.23 -3.83
C LEU A 105 1.67 -15.13 -2.57
N ALA A 106 2.12 -15.76 -1.49
CA ALA A 106 1.50 -15.68 -0.18
C ALA A 106 2.37 -14.84 0.76
N ILE A 107 1.76 -13.85 1.41
CA ILE A 107 2.33 -13.09 2.50
C ILE A 107 1.69 -13.60 3.78
N GLU A 108 2.52 -14.05 4.71
CA GLU A 108 2.13 -14.56 6.03
C GLU A 108 2.55 -13.55 7.11
N ASP A 109 1.66 -13.34 8.09
CA ASP A 109 1.88 -12.46 9.24
C ASP A 109 2.40 -11.07 8.84
N LEU A 110 1.80 -10.44 7.81
CA LEU A 110 2.14 -9.07 7.47
C LEU A 110 1.86 -8.17 8.68
N ASP A 111 2.80 -7.30 9.00
CA ASP A 111 2.56 -6.14 9.84
C ASP A 111 3.32 -4.96 9.24
N THR A 112 2.57 -3.96 8.79
CA THR A 112 3.11 -2.70 8.28
C THR A 112 2.11 -1.57 8.54
N THR A 113 2.48 -0.33 8.23
CA THR A 113 1.57 0.80 8.31
C THR A 113 0.70 0.91 7.07
N THR A 114 -0.49 1.50 7.22
CA THR A 114 -1.36 1.84 6.08
C THR A 114 -0.72 2.90 5.18
N GLY A 115 -0.81 2.70 3.87
CA GLY A 115 -0.43 3.68 2.85
C GLY A 115 -1.54 3.89 1.82
N PRO A 116 -1.59 5.04 1.14
CA PRO A 116 -2.69 5.38 0.24
C PRO A 116 -2.71 4.57 -1.06
N ASP A 117 -1.61 3.92 -1.41
CA ASP A 117 -1.41 3.31 -2.74
C ASP A 117 -0.28 2.25 -2.72
N VAL A 118 -0.35 1.29 -1.80
CA VAL A 118 0.72 0.28 -1.59
C VAL A 118 0.39 -1.00 -2.34
N HIS A 119 1.33 -1.44 -3.17
CA HIS A 119 1.21 -2.58 -4.07
C HIS A 119 2.25 -3.66 -3.75
N VAL A 120 1.92 -4.90 -4.10
CA VAL A 120 2.83 -6.05 -4.03
C VAL A 120 3.49 -6.23 -5.39
N TRP A 121 4.79 -5.98 -5.45
CA TRP A 121 5.58 -6.08 -6.69
C TRP A 121 6.55 -7.26 -6.62
N LEU A 122 6.55 -8.11 -7.65
CA LEU A 122 7.71 -8.95 -7.99
C LEU A 122 8.70 -8.07 -8.75
N SER A 123 9.97 -8.03 -8.34
CA SER A 123 10.94 -7.04 -8.82
C SER A 123 12.30 -7.64 -9.16
N GLN A 124 12.93 -7.05 -10.17
CA GLN A 124 14.35 -7.27 -10.52
C GLN A 124 15.32 -6.47 -9.65
N ALA A 125 14.81 -5.62 -8.75
CA ALA A 125 15.62 -4.81 -7.86
C ALA A 125 16.33 -5.64 -6.80
N GLU A 126 17.54 -5.21 -6.42
CA GLU A 126 18.25 -5.73 -5.25
C GLU A 126 17.56 -5.28 -3.96
N VAL A 127 17.51 -6.17 -2.97
CA VAL A 127 17.01 -5.87 -1.63
C VAL A 127 18.14 -5.29 -0.80
N VAL A 128 18.06 -4.00 -0.49
CA VAL A 128 19.11 -3.24 0.21
C VAL A 128 18.56 -2.69 1.51
N GLU A 129 19.19 -3.02 2.64
CA GLU A 129 18.77 -2.49 3.94
C GLU A 129 18.91 -0.96 4.07
N GLY A 130 18.02 -0.35 4.83
CA GLY A 130 18.06 1.06 5.18
C GLY A 130 17.63 2.00 4.05
N LEU A 131 18.02 3.27 4.15
CA LEU A 131 17.55 4.35 3.25
C LEU A 131 17.89 4.11 1.77
N GLY A 132 18.93 3.33 1.48
CA GLY A 132 19.33 2.98 0.12
C GLY A 132 18.28 2.14 -0.62
N GLY A 133 17.56 1.27 0.11
CA GLY A 133 16.54 0.38 -0.47
C GLY A 133 15.20 1.06 -0.76
N TRP A 134 14.94 2.23 -0.18
CA TRP A 134 13.63 2.89 -0.24
C TRP A 134 13.14 3.13 -1.66
N ARG A 135 14.04 3.35 -2.61
CA ARG A 135 13.71 3.58 -4.02
C ARG A 135 14.31 2.54 -4.98
N ALA A 136 14.85 1.44 -4.45
CA ALA A 136 15.56 0.45 -5.24
C ALA A 136 14.69 -0.16 -6.36
N ALA A 137 13.38 -0.28 -6.13
CA ALA A 137 12.43 -0.81 -7.10
C ALA A 137 11.81 0.23 -8.06
N ALA A 138 12.23 1.49 -8.03
CA ALA A 138 11.61 2.54 -8.85
C ALA A 138 11.79 2.34 -10.36
N ASP A 139 13.01 2.00 -10.77
CA ASP A 139 13.42 1.89 -12.18
C ASP A 139 13.49 0.44 -12.69
N PRO A 140 13.91 -0.56 -11.89
CA PRO A 140 13.96 -1.94 -12.35
C PRO A 140 12.60 -2.49 -12.80
N PRO A 141 12.57 -3.40 -13.78
CA PRO A 141 11.35 -4.08 -14.18
C PRO A 141 10.67 -4.77 -13.00
N HIS A 142 9.35 -4.71 -12.99
CA HIS A 142 8.51 -5.34 -11.97
C HIS A 142 7.22 -5.87 -12.57
N VAL A 143 6.60 -6.81 -11.86
CA VAL A 143 5.22 -7.25 -12.08
C VAL A 143 4.39 -6.83 -10.88
N ASP A 144 3.37 -6.01 -11.12
CA ASP A 144 2.42 -5.58 -10.10
C ASP A 144 1.33 -6.63 -9.91
N LEU A 145 1.30 -7.26 -8.72
CA LEU A 145 0.31 -8.26 -8.35
C LEU A 145 -0.96 -7.64 -7.75
N GLY A 146 -0.96 -6.32 -7.54
CA GLY A 146 -2.08 -5.55 -7.02
C GLY A 146 -1.78 -4.87 -5.68
N MET A 147 -2.75 -4.07 -5.24
CA MET A 147 -2.71 -3.38 -3.95
C MET A 147 -2.73 -4.37 -2.78
N ILE A 148 -2.08 -4.02 -1.67
CA ILE A 148 -2.26 -4.76 -0.42
C ILE A 148 -3.73 -4.71 0.00
N LYS A 149 -4.28 -5.85 0.40
CA LYS A 149 -5.67 -6.00 0.86
C LYS A 149 -5.85 -5.47 2.29
N GLY A 150 -4.80 -5.53 3.09
CA GLY A 150 -4.72 -5.01 4.45
C GLY A 150 -3.27 -4.72 4.85
N ASN A 151 -3.07 -3.93 5.90
CA ASN A 151 -1.75 -3.66 6.46
C ASN A 151 -1.34 -4.70 7.51
N LYS A 152 -2.23 -5.65 7.83
CA LYS A 152 -1.99 -6.77 8.74
C LYS A 152 -2.49 -8.11 8.21
N GLY A 153 -1.87 -9.20 8.65
CA GLY A 153 -2.32 -10.58 8.48
C GLY A 153 -1.88 -11.27 7.19
N ASN A 154 -2.61 -12.31 6.80
CA ASN A 154 -2.28 -13.22 5.70
C ASN A 154 -2.96 -12.80 4.40
N GLN A 155 -2.20 -12.77 3.29
CA GLN A 155 -2.69 -12.30 2.01
C GLN A 155 -2.11 -13.10 0.85
N VAL A 156 -2.96 -13.48 -0.11
CA VAL A 156 -2.58 -14.31 -1.27
C VAL A 156 -2.87 -13.60 -2.59
N TYR A 157 -1.90 -13.62 -3.50
CA TYR A 157 -1.96 -12.99 -4.82
C TYR A 157 -1.67 -14.01 -5.91
N GLU A 158 -2.50 -14.06 -6.96
CA GLU A 158 -2.22 -14.89 -8.12
C GLU A 158 -1.04 -14.30 -8.91
N ILE A 159 -0.13 -15.17 -9.34
CA ILE A 159 0.99 -14.79 -10.20
C ILE A 159 0.61 -15.18 -11.65
N PRO A 160 0.68 -14.24 -12.61
CA PRO A 160 0.40 -14.58 -14.00
C PRO A 160 1.28 -15.72 -14.51
N ALA A 161 0.70 -16.60 -15.34
CA ALA A 161 1.35 -17.83 -15.78
C ALA A 161 2.59 -17.58 -16.67
N ASP A 162 2.66 -16.43 -17.31
CA ASP A 162 3.75 -16.00 -18.19
C ASP A 162 4.93 -15.34 -17.47
N VAL A 163 4.84 -15.12 -16.15
CA VAL A 163 5.95 -14.57 -15.36
C VAL A 163 7.04 -15.62 -15.19
N ASP A 164 8.26 -15.27 -15.61
CA ASP A 164 9.48 -16.02 -15.31
C ASP A 164 9.97 -15.64 -13.90
N LEU A 165 9.83 -16.55 -12.94
CA LEU A 165 10.15 -16.28 -11.54
C LEU A 165 11.66 -16.13 -11.28
N ASP A 166 12.50 -16.75 -12.10
CA ASP A 166 13.95 -16.63 -11.97
C ASP A 166 14.42 -15.21 -12.32
N ALA A 167 13.63 -14.48 -13.10
CA ALA A 167 13.88 -13.08 -13.44
C ALA A 167 13.45 -12.10 -12.34
N TYR A 168 12.69 -12.49 -11.31
CA TYR A 168 12.19 -11.58 -10.28
C TYR A 168 12.54 -12.10 -8.86
N PRO A 169 13.79 -11.90 -8.41
CA PRO A 169 14.29 -12.49 -7.16
C PRO A 169 13.79 -11.78 -5.89
N ALA A 170 12.98 -10.72 -6.01
CA ALA A 170 12.58 -9.92 -4.86
C ALA A 170 11.10 -9.55 -4.88
N VAL A 171 10.56 -9.33 -3.69
CA VAL A 171 9.21 -8.82 -3.46
C VAL A 171 9.30 -7.48 -2.76
N PHE A 172 8.60 -6.47 -3.27
CA PHE A 172 8.52 -5.14 -2.67
C PHE A 172 7.08 -4.80 -2.34
N LEU A 173 6.85 -4.27 -1.13
CA LEU A 173 5.66 -3.50 -0.83
C LEU A 173 5.93 -2.06 -1.28
N TRP A 174 5.42 -1.68 -2.44
CA TRP A 174 5.75 -0.42 -3.10
C TRP A 174 4.58 0.56 -3.06
N CYS A 175 4.81 1.77 -2.53
CA CYS A 175 3.83 2.84 -2.64
C CYS A 175 3.99 3.59 -3.96
N VAL A 176 3.08 3.36 -4.91
CA VAL A 176 3.13 3.96 -6.25
C VAL A 176 3.07 5.48 -6.16
N LYS A 177 2.09 6.02 -5.42
CA LYS A 177 1.90 7.46 -5.20
C LYS A 177 3.13 8.22 -4.68
N PHE A 178 3.93 7.60 -3.80
CA PHE A 178 5.08 8.26 -3.18
C PHE A 178 6.44 7.77 -3.71
N SER A 179 6.42 6.74 -4.55
CA SER A 179 7.61 6.11 -5.11
C SER A 179 8.62 5.71 -4.03
N VAL A 180 8.13 5.03 -3.00
CA VAL A 180 8.93 4.49 -1.90
C VAL A 180 8.47 3.08 -1.55
N SER A 181 9.41 2.25 -1.09
CA SER A 181 9.15 0.93 -0.55
C SER A 181 8.88 0.98 0.94
N PHE A 182 7.87 0.23 1.38
CA PHE A 182 7.52 0.03 2.79
C PHE A 182 8.38 -1.09 3.39
N GLY A 183 8.57 -2.17 2.63
CA GLY A 183 9.49 -3.25 2.94
C GLY A 183 9.78 -4.09 1.70
N ALA A 184 10.83 -4.90 1.79
CA ALA A 184 11.22 -5.79 0.70
C ALA A 184 11.71 -7.14 1.23
N ALA A 185 11.55 -8.20 0.45
CA ALA A 185 11.98 -9.54 0.78
C ALA A 185 12.73 -10.14 -0.41
N GLU A 186 13.93 -10.65 -0.16
CA GLU A 186 14.65 -11.45 -1.14
C GLU A 186 14.07 -12.87 -1.13
N LEU A 187 13.81 -13.43 -2.31
CA LEU A 187 13.29 -14.77 -2.48
C LEU A 187 14.46 -15.73 -2.72
N THR A 188 14.57 -16.71 -1.83
CA THR A 188 15.52 -17.81 -1.98
C THR A 188 14.79 -19.14 -2.10
N SER A 189 15.39 -20.10 -2.80
CA SER A 189 14.87 -21.45 -2.86
C SER A 189 14.80 -22.04 -1.44
N PRO A 190 13.76 -22.81 -1.11
CA PRO A 190 13.70 -23.49 0.17
C PRO A 190 14.90 -24.45 0.30
N PRO A 191 15.42 -24.65 1.52
CA PRO A 191 16.44 -25.66 1.74
C PRO A 191 15.95 -27.03 1.29
N ALA A 192 16.83 -27.80 0.66
CA ALA A 192 16.56 -29.20 0.37
C ALA A 192 16.61 -29.99 1.69
N ASP A 193 15.51 -30.63 2.04
CA ASP A 193 15.44 -31.57 3.18
C ASP A 193 16.16 -32.90 2.87
#